data_AF-A0A819EUY1-F1
#
_entry.id   AF-A0A819EUY1-F1
#
_cell.length_a   1.000
_cell.length_b   1.000
_cell.length_c   1.000
_cell.angle_alpha   90.00
_cell.angle_beta   90.00
_cell.angle_gamma   90.00
#
_symmetry.space_group_name_H-M   'P 1'
#
loop_
_entity.id
_entity.type
_entity.pdbx_description
1 polymer ?
#
loop_
_entity_poly.entity_id
_entity_poly.type
_entity_poly.pdbx_seq_one_letter_code
_entity_poly.pdbx_strand_id
1 'polypeptide(L)' 'MTPIPQFPLYSATLSEYGIYEIEYYLDEDNNWEVNMEELEKALNKEKDNCVPRCIVVINPGNPTGKKRFSIKN' A
#
# COMPACT_ATOMS: atom_id res chain seq x y z
N MET A 1 -6.27 -1.20 0.21
CA MET A 1 -4.82 -1.49 0.23
C MET A 1 -4.06 -0.26 0.71
N THR A 2 -3.03 -0.44 1.54
CA THR A 2 -2.21 0.63 2.13
C THR A 2 -0.71 0.33 1.94
N PRO A 3 0.14 1.35 1.70
CA PRO A 3 1.56 1.15 1.49
C PRO A 3 2.28 0.82 2.80
N ILE A 4 3.27 -0.05 2.73
CA ILE A 4 4.26 -0.27 3.79
C ILE A 4 5.64 0.17 3.27
N PRO A 5 6.36 1.07 3.98
CA PRO A 5 5.94 1.77 5.20
C PRO A 5 4.98 2.95 4.92
N GLN A 6 4.17 3.31 5.92
CA GLN A 6 3.33 4.52 5.91
C GLN A 6 3.29 5.21 7.28
N PHE A 7 2.91 6.49 7.29
CA PHE A 7 2.41 7.12 8.51
C PHE A 7 1.08 6.46 8.93
N PRO A 8 0.90 6.05 10.21
CA PRO A 8 -0.12 5.07 10.61
C PRO A 8 -1.57 5.58 10.61
N LEU A 9 -1.86 6.72 9.98
CA LEU A 9 -3.22 7.27 9.92
C LEU A 9 -4.20 6.29 9.26
N TYR A 10 -3.83 5.67 8.14
CA TYR A 10 -4.74 4.78 7.42
C TYR A 10 -4.96 3.46 8.16
N SER A 11 -3.90 2.79 8.63
CA SER A 11 -4.06 1.53 9.39
C SER A 11 -4.83 1.75 10.69
N ALA A 12 -4.61 2.85 11.40
CA ALA A 12 -5.40 3.21 12.58
C ALA A 12 -6.87 3.46 12.23
N THR A 13 -7.15 4.19 11.14
CA THR A 13 -8.53 4.46 10.69
C THR A 13 -9.24 3.18 10.26
N LEU A 14 -8.58 2.31 9.50
CA LEU A 14 -9.14 1.02 9.08
C LEU A 14 -9.48 0.15 10.29
N SER A 15 -8.58 0.09 11.28
CA SER A 15 -8.80 -0.63 12.53
C SER A 15 -9.99 -0.08 13.33
N GLU A 16 -10.09 1.25 13.46
CA GLU A 16 -11.19 1.92 14.18
C GLU A 16 -12.56 1.58 13.58
N TYR A 17 -12.65 1.49 12.24
CA TYR A 17 -13.90 1.15 11.54
C TYR A 17 -14.08 -0.35 11.27
N GLY A 18 -13.20 -1.22 11.77
CA GLY A 18 -13.27 -2.67 11.54
C GLY A 18 -13.14 -3.06 10.06
N ILE A 19 -12.43 -2.27 9.27
CA ILE A 19 -12.22 -2.51 7.83
C ILE A 19 -10.98 -3.39 7.65
N TYR A 20 -11.12 -4.42 6.82
CA TYR A 20 -10.01 -5.30 6.46
C TYR A 20 -8.91 -4.55 5.68
N GLU A 21 -7.68 -4.57 6.19
CA GLU A 21 -6.52 -3.96 5.57
C GLU A 21 -5.76 -4.97 4.70
N ILE A 22 -5.41 -4.55 3.48
CA ILE A 22 -4.49 -5.28 2.61
C ILE A 22 -3.23 -4.42 2.50
N GLU A 23 -2.11 -4.93 2.98
CA GLU A 23 -0.83 -4.23 2.88
C GLU A 23 -0.18 -4.49 1.52
N TYR A 24 0.53 -3.50 0.97
CA TYR A 24 1.46 -3.70 -0.13
C TYR A 24 2.80 -3.04 0.17
N TYR A 25 3.89 -3.72 -0.15
CA TYR A 25 5.23 -3.26 0.22
C TYR A 25 5.82 -2.40 -0.90
N LEU A 26 6.35 -1.22 -0.52
CA LEU A 26 7.12 -0.37 -1.40
C LEU A 26 8.52 -0.96 -1.61
N ASP A 27 9.07 -0.79 -2.81
CA ASP A 27 10.37 -1.34 -3.18
C ASP A 27 11.50 -0.44 -2.65
N GLU A 28 12.06 -0.78 -1.49
CA GLU A 28 13.14 -0.03 -0.83
C GLU A 28 14.38 0.11 -1.73
N ASP A 29 14.79 -0.96 -2.39
CA ASP A 29 15.97 -1.00 -3.28
C ASP A 29 15.78 -0.13 -4.52
N ASN A 30 14.53 0.15 -4.90
CA ASN A 30 14.16 0.95 -6.06
C ASN A 30 13.59 2.31 -5.67
N ASN A 31 14.07 2.94 -4.60
CA ASN A 31 13.65 4.28 -4.18
C ASN A 31 12.15 4.37 -3.82
N TRP A 32 11.66 3.37 -3.09
CA TRP A 32 10.29 3.27 -2.57
C TRP A 32 9.21 3.37 -3.65
N GLU A 33 9.47 2.80 -4.82
CA GLU A 33 8.51 2.73 -5.92
C GLU A 33 7.38 1.75 -5.63
N VAL A 34 6.26 1.93 -6.33
CA VAL A 34 5.21 0.92 -6.40
C VAL A 34 5.59 -0.09 -7.47
N ASN A 35 5.62 -1.37 -7.07
CA ASN A 35 5.87 -2.51 -7.92
C ASN A 35 4.53 -3.22 -8.23
N MET A 36 4.23 -3.43 -9.51
CA MET A 36 2.98 -4.06 -9.95
C MET A 36 2.87 -5.54 -9.54
N GLU A 37 3.97 -6.29 -9.58
CA GLU A 37 4.00 -7.69 -9.16
C GLU A 37 3.67 -7.83 -7.67
N GLU A 38 4.16 -6.91 -6.83
CA GLU A 38 3.85 -6.89 -5.40
C GLU A 38 2.38 -6.51 -5.15
N LEU A 39 1.80 -5.59 -5.92
CA LEU A 39 0.36 -5.28 -5.83
C LEU A 39 -0.50 -6.49 -6.19
N GLU A 40 -0.18 -7.19 -7.28
CA GLU A 40 -0.90 -8.40 -7.70
C GLU A 40 -0.78 -9.52 -6.66
N LYS A 41 0.43 -9.71 -6.11
CA LYS A 41 0.68 -10.68 -5.04
C LYS A 41 -0.13 -10.36 -3.79
N ALA A 42 -0.17 -9.11 -3.35
CA ALA A 42 -0.96 -8.68 -2.20
C ALA A 42 -2.47 -8.92 -2.41
N LEU A 43 -3.00 -8.58 -3.59
CA LEU A 43 -4.40 -8.86 -3.93
C LEU A 43 -4.73 -10.35 -3.96
N ASN A 44 -3.88 -11.16 -4.60
CA ASN A 44 -4.09 -12.59 -4.72
C ASN A 44 -4.04 -13.32 -3.38
N LYS A 45 -3.19 -12.84 -2.46
CA LYS A 45 -3.07 -13.38 -1.11
C LYS A 45 -4.35 -13.18 -0.28
N GLU A 46 -5.03 -12.04 -0.46
CA GLU A 46 -6.18 -11.64 0.36
C GLU A 46 -7.55 -11.82 -0.34
N LYS A 47 -7.58 -12.49 -1.50
CA LYS A 47 -8.77 -12.67 -2.34
C LYS A 47 -9.95 -13.36 -1.64
N ASP A 48 -9.66 -14.23 -0.67
CA ASP A 48 -10.67 -15.01 0.05
C ASP A 48 -11.08 -14.32 1.37
N ASN A 49 -10.41 -13.23 1.75
CA ASN A 49 -10.62 -12.53 3.03
C ASN A 49 -11.49 -11.28 2.90
N CYS A 50 -11.44 -10.60 1.74
CA CYS A 50 -12.25 -9.41 1.51
C CYS A 50 -12.48 -9.14 0.01
N VAL A 51 -13.36 -8.19 -0.29
CA VAL A 51 -13.51 -7.64 -1.65
C VAL A 51 -12.75 -6.31 -1.69
N PRO A 52 -11.60 -6.22 -2.37
CA PRO A 52 -10.81 -4.98 -2.44
C PRO A 52 -11.63 -3.82 -3.04
N ARG A 53 -11.59 -2.65 -2.40
CA ARG A 53 -12.38 -1.46 -2.81
C ARG A 53 -11.54 -0.27 -3.29
N CYS A 54 -10.34 -0.11 -2.73
CA CYS A 54 -9.47 1.01 -3.03
C CYS A 54 -8.01 0.70 -2.72
N ILE A 55 -7.12 1.49 -3.31
CA ILE A 55 -5.70 1.58 -2.98
C ILE A 55 -5.40 3.01 -2.52
N VAL A 56 -4.62 3.12 -1.44
CA VAL A 56 -4.10 4.39 -0.94
C VAL A 56 -2.71 4.59 -1.53
N VAL A 57 -2.44 5.76 -2.11
CA VAL A 57 -1.11 6.16 -2.57
C VAL A 57 -0.71 7.43 -1.83
N ILE A 58 0.47 7.43 -1.19
CA ILE A 58 1.00 8.59 -0.45
C ILE A 58 2.06 9.27 -1.34
N ASN A 59 1.78 10.51 -1.78
CA ASN A 59 2.65 11.27 -2.68
C ASN A 59 2.63 12.78 -2.37
N PRO A 60 3.76 13.42 -1.97
CA PRO A 60 5.04 12.79 -1.67
C PRO A 60 4.94 11.74 -0.56
N GLY A 61 5.77 10.70 -0.63
CA GLY A 61 5.76 9.58 0.30
C GLY A 61 6.10 9.99 1.73
N ASN A 62 5.34 9.47 2.69
CA ASN A 62 5.55 9.64 4.12
C ASN A 62 5.41 8.26 4.79
N PRO A 63 6.46 7.69 5.42
CA PRO A 63 7.74 8.32 5.82
C PRO A 63 8.86 8.24 4.77
N THR A 64 8.62 7.65 3.61
CA THR A 64 9.68 7.30 2.63
C THR A 64 10.38 8.49 1.98
N GLY A 65 9.80 9.69 2.02
CA GLY A 65 10.38 10.90 1.42
C GLY A 65 10.38 10.91 -0.12
N LYS A 66 9.77 9.92 -0.77
CA LYS A 66 9.67 9.85 -2.24
C LYS A 66 8.92 11.06 -2.80
N LYS A 67 9.55 11.83 -3.68
CA LYS A 67 9.01 13.12 -4.14
C LYS A 67 7.92 13.02 -5.20
N ARG A 68 7.95 11.96 -6.01
CA ARG A 68 7.03 11.78 -7.14
C ARG A 68 6.64 10.33 -7.27
N PHE A 69 5.34 10.11 -7.36
CA PHE A 69 4.76 8.82 -7.70
C PHE A 69 5.08 8.43 -9.15
N SER A 70 5.45 7.18 -9.31
CA SER A 70 5.57 6.49 -10.60
C SER A 70 5.20 5.03 -10.39
N ILE A 71 4.77 4.39 -11.47
CA ILE A 71 4.55 2.94 -11.52
C ILE A 71 5.62 2.40 -12.46
N LYS A 72 6.33 1.37 -12.01
CA LYS A 72 7.25 0.60 -12.86
C LYS A 72 6.60 -0.75 -13.17
N ASN A 73 6.73 -1.13 -14.44
CA ASN A 73 6.46 -2.49 -14.91
C ASN A 73 7.74 -3.30 -14.84
#